data_AF-A0A3D5AQZ2-F1
#
_entry.id   AF-A0A3D5AQZ2-F1
#
_cell.length_a   1.000
_cell.length_b   1.000
_cell.length_c   1.000
_cell.angle_alpha   90.00
_cell.angle_beta   90.00
_cell.angle_gamma   90.00
#
_symmetry.space_group_name_H-M   'P 1'
#
loop_
_entity.id
_entity.type
_entity.pdbx_description
1 polymer ?
#
loop_
_entity_poly.entity_id
_entity_poly.type
_entity_poly.pdbx_seq_one_letter_code
_entity_poly.pdbx_strand_id
1 'polypeptide(L)'
;EAALMLRQLAPADRAMVWGICGGTPLYLSWWDQSADVAHNLRKLACSPGALLRTEAELVLATDGVAGGLAKQVLGAIAVGKNRHSEIVDSVTGDRQVSRVLDDLEKVRLVERVVPVTEDPRARTGRTMYRIADNYLAFWLSLLERYSGEIDRGLGTTIAKLVHKRLDDHMGPRYEEAFRSHLRRLAAAGEFGDEVAAVGPFWTRGGSQVEIDAVVLSGIPEMAVAVGECKWQQRVNAASLRTKLVENARALPRVVTEPILIIGAREAVVDSDGVRSVTAGDIFG
;
A
#
# COMPACT_ATOMS: atom_id res chain seq x y z
N GLU A 1 10.78 -7.07 8.61
CA GLU A 1 11.20 -7.50 9.97
C GLU A 1 10.02 -7.67 10.94
N ALA A 2 9.18 -6.65 11.18
CA ALA A 2 8.08 -6.77 12.17
C ALA A 2 7.05 -7.89 11.87
N ALA A 3 6.71 -8.15 10.60
CA ALA A 3 5.81 -9.25 10.23
C ALA A 3 6.38 -10.66 10.56
N LEU A 4 7.69 -10.80 10.80
CA LEU A 4 8.32 -12.06 11.25
C LEU A 4 7.98 -12.42 12.71
N MET A 5 7.23 -11.56 13.42
CA MET A 5 6.64 -11.88 14.73
C MET A 5 5.44 -12.83 14.60
N LEU A 6 4.83 -12.93 13.42
CA LEU A 6 3.64 -13.73 13.15
C LEU A 6 3.96 -15.14 12.62
N ARG A 7 4.92 -15.82 13.25
CA ARG A 7 5.54 -17.05 12.73
C ARG A 7 4.58 -18.24 12.56
N GLN A 8 3.45 -18.24 13.26
CA GLN A 8 2.46 -19.33 13.19
C GLN A 8 1.50 -19.16 12.00
N LEU A 9 1.43 -17.98 11.40
CA LEU A 9 0.57 -17.70 10.25
C LEU A 9 1.26 -18.07 8.95
N ALA A 10 0.49 -18.50 7.96
CA ALA A 10 0.98 -18.64 6.59
C ALA A 10 1.43 -17.27 6.03
N PRO A 11 2.36 -17.21 5.05
CA PRO A 11 2.86 -15.95 4.53
C PRO A 11 1.77 -14.98 4.02
N ALA A 12 0.74 -15.50 3.35
CA ALA A 12 -0.40 -14.68 2.91
C ALA A 12 -1.21 -14.10 4.08
N ASP A 13 -1.40 -14.88 5.15
CA ASP A 13 -2.05 -14.39 6.37
C ASP A 13 -1.18 -13.36 7.09
N ARG A 14 0.15 -13.56 7.13
CA ARG A 14 1.10 -12.54 7.64
C ARG A 14 0.98 -11.23 6.87
N ALA A 15 0.87 -11.29 5.54
CA ALA A 15 0.66 -10.11 4.70
C ALA A 15 -0.66 -9.42 5.04
N MET A 16 -1.75 -10.17 5.23
CA MET A 16 -3.05 -9.65 5.63
C MET A 16 -2.98 -8.91 6.98
N VAL A 17 -2.38 -9.54 8.00
CA VAL A 17 -2.23 -8.91 9.32
C VAL A 17 -1.34 -7.68 9.24
N TRP A 18 -0.26 -7.70 8.46
CA TRP A 18 0.57 -6.52 8.24
C TRP A 18 -0.19 -5.39 7.51
N GLY A 19 -1.12 -5.71 6.62
CA GLY A 19 -2.00 -4.74 5.97
C GLY A 19 -3.07 -4.14 6.90
N ILE A 20 -3.43 -4.86 7.98
CA ILE A 20 -4.39 -4.41 9.01
C ILE A 20 -3.69 -3.65 10.12
N CYS A 21 -2.61 -4.20 10.68
CA CYS A 21 -1.91 -3.71 11.87
C CYS A 21 -0.65 -2.89 11.56
N GLY A 22 -0.26 -2.78 10.29
CA GLY A 22 0.96 -2.08 9.90
C GLY A 22 2.24 -2.76 10.36
N GLY A 23 3.31 -1.95 10.42
CA GLY A 23 4.65 -2.40 10.82
C GLY A 23 4.91 -2.31 12.32
N THR A 24 3.94 -1.85 13.13
CA THR A 24 4.15 -1.56 14.55
C THR A 24 4.17 -2.85 15.38
N PRO A 25 5.30 -3.21 16.02
CA PRO A 25 5.43 -4.46 16.78
C PRO A 25 4.38 -4.63 17.88
N LEU A 26 3.99 -3.54 18.55
CA LEU A 26 2.96 -3.55 19.59
C LEU A 26 1.61 -4.04 19.03
N TYR A 27 1.17 -3.49 17.88
CA TYR A 27 -0.11 -3.84 17.28
C TYR A 27 -0.11 -5.30 16.80
N LEU A 28 1.01 -5.75 16.21
CA LEU A 28 1.19 -7.14 15.79
C LEU A 28 1.19 -8.11 16.98
N SER A 29 1.68 -7.69 18.15
CA SER A 29 1.70 -8.52 19.36
C SER A 29 0.32 -8.81 19.95
N TRP A 30 -0.68 -7.98 19.63
CA TRP A 30 -2.06 -8.18 20.06
C TRP A 30 -2.81 -9.20 19.21
N TRP A 31 -2.29 -9.53 18.02
CA TRP A 31 -2.92 -10.47 17.11
C TRP A 31 -2.82 -11.90 17.63
N ASP A 32 -3.97 -12.54 17.82
CA ASP A 32 -4.05 -13.95 18.18
C ASP A 32 -3.91 -14.82 16.92
N GLN A 33 -2.75 -15.47 16.79
CA GLN A 33 -2.41 -16.30 15.62
C GLN A 33 -3.16 -17.64 15.59
N SER A 34 -3.84 -18.01 16.69
CA SER A 34 -4.67 -19.23 16.76
C SER A 34 -6.13 -18.98 16.38
N ALA A 35 -6.54 -17.71 16.30
CA ALA A 35 -7.90 -17.29 15.99
C ALA A 35 -8.03 -16.82 14.54
N ASP A 36 -9.25 -16.93 14.00
CA ASP A 36 -9.54 -16.40 12.67
C ASP A 36 -9.47 -14.85 12.61
N VAL A 37 -9.38 -14.32 11.40
CA VAL A 37 -9.32 -12.86 11.15
C VAL A 37 -10.55 -12.15 11.72
N ALA A 38 -11.74 -12.73 11.60
CA ALA A 38 -12.98 -12.11 12.06
C ALA A 38 -13.04 -11.98 13.59
N HIS A 39 -12.49 -12.97 14.30
CA HIS A 39 -12.31 -12.95 15.75
C HIS A 39 -11.38 -11.83 16.17
N ASN A 40 -10.20 -11.74 15.55
CA ASN A 40 -9.23 -10.68 15.83
C ASN A 40 -9.83 -9.30 15.56
N LEU A 41 -10.51 -9.10 14.41
CA LEU A 41 -11.18 -7.85 14.09
C LEU A 41 -12.22 -7.46 15.14
N ARG A 42 -13.06 -8.41 15.60
CA ARG A 42 -14.06 -8.15 16.63
C ARG A 42 -13.40 -7.71 17.93
N LYS A 43 -12.38 -8.42 18.39
CA LYS A 43 -11.71 -8.20 19.69
C LYS A 43 -10.86 -6.93 19.69
N LEU A 44 -10.08 -6.70 18.63
CA LEU A 44 -9.05 -5.67 18.60
C LEU A 44 -9.53 -4.35 18.00
N ALA A 45 -10.57 -4.36 17.18
CA ALA A 45 -11.00 -3.16 16.44
C ALA A 45 -12.52 -2.86 16.51
N CYS A 46 -13.37 -3.89 16.51
CA CYS A 46 -14.83 -3.73 16.45
C CYS A 46 -15.50 -3.99 17.80
N SER A 47 -14.90 -3.54 18.91
CA SER A 47 -15.52 -3.53 20.24
C SER A 47 -15.34 -2.16 20.90
N PRO A 48 -16.25 -1.75 21.80
CA PRO A 48 -16.02 -0.56 22.61
C PRO A 48 -14.71 -0.66 23.40
N GLY A 49 -13.86 0.37 23.32
CA GLY A 49 -12.55 0.40 23.99
C GLY A 49 -11.53 -0.62 23.47
N ALA A 50 -11.71 -1.13 22.24
CA ALA A 50 -10.75 -2.07 21.67
C ALA A 50 -9.39 -1.42 21.43
N LEU A 51 -8.30 -2.18 21.68
CA LEU A 51 -6.94 -1.65 21.71
C LEU A 51 -6.53 -0.90 20.44
N LEU A 52 -6.75 -1.49 19.26
CA LEU A 52 -6.38 -0.81 18.01
C LEU A 52 -7.14 0.50 17.88
N ARG A 53 -8.46 0.47 18.10
CA ARG A 53 -9.30 1.66 18.02
C ARG A 53 -8.80 2.79 18.93
N THR A 54 -8.44 2.48 20.17
CA THR A 54 -7.84 3.47 21.09
C THR A 54 -6.56 4.07 20.51
N GLU A 55 -5.69 3.27 19.91
CA GLU A 55 -4.47 3.78 19.25
C GLU A 55 -4.78 4.73 18.09
N ALA A 56 -5.75 4.41 17.23
CA ALA A 56 -6.16 5.33 16.16
C ALA A 56 -6.70 6.66 16.71
N GLU A 57 -7.55 6.60 17.74
CA GLU A 57 -8.08 7.80 18.40
C GLU A 57 -6.95 8.66 18.99
N LEU A 58 -5.94 8.05 19.61
CA LEU A 58 -4.75 8.75 20.13
C LEU A 58 -3.92 9.41 19.03
N VAL A 59 -3.64 8.70 17.94
CA VAL A 59 -2.92 9.25 16.78
C VAL A 59 -3.66 10.47 16.22
N LEU A 60 -4.98 10.37 16.06
CA LEU A 60 -5.82 11.45 15.53
C LEU A 60 -6.04 12.62 16.52
N ALA A 61 -5.70 12.43 17.80
CA ALA A 61 -5.78 13.46 18.84
C ALA A 61 -4.49 14.28 19.00
N THR A 62 -3.39 13.90 18.33
CA THR A 62 -2.13 14.64 18.37
C THR A 62 -2.30 16.05 17.77
N ASP A 63 -1.63 17.07 18.34
CA ASP A 63 -1.80 18.49 17.95
C ASP A 63 -1.60 18.79 16.46
N GLY A 64 -0.87 17.94 15.72
CA GLY A 64 -0.70 18.04 14.25
C GLY A 64 -1.87 17.47 13.41
N VAL A 65 -2.79 16.72 14.03
CA VAL A 65 -3.90 16.00 13.38
C VAL A 65 -5.26 16.41 13.96
N ALA A 66 -5.27 16.98 15.17
CA ALA A 66 -6.50 17.41 15.85
C ALA A 66 -7.32 18.45 15.08
N GLY A 67 -6.72 19.13 14.10
CA GLY A 67 -7.42 20.04 13.20
C GLY A 67 -8.45 19.32 12.31
N GLY A 68 -9.67 19.85 12.23
CA GLY A 68 -10.75 19.27 11.43
C GLY A 68 -10.37 19.03 9.96
N LEU A 69 -9.60 19.95 9.35
CA LEU A 69 -9.15 19.81 7.97
C LEU A 69 -8.12 18.68 7.79
N ALA A 70 -7.24 18.43 8.77
CA ALA A 70 -6.28 17.34 8.69
C ALA A 70 -6.98 15.97 8.69
N LYS A 71 -7.99 15.80 9.55
CA LYS A 71 -8.84 14.59 9.56
C LYS A 71 -9.60 14.42 8.25
N GLN A 72 -10.15 15.49 7.69
CA GLN A 72 -10.82 15.45 6.39
C GLN A 72 -9.88 15.07 5.25
N VAL A 73 -8.66 15.61 5.21
CA VAL A 73 -7.64 15.25 4.21
C VAL A 73 -7.23 13.79 4.35
N LEU A 74 -6.96 13.32 5.58
CA LEU A 74 -6.66 11.91 5.84
C LEU A 74 -7.80 10.99 5.42
N GLY A 75 -9.05 11.34 5.74
CA GLY A 75 -10.24 10.60 5.34
C GLY A 75 -10.41 10.55 3.80
N ALA A 76 -10.17 11.66 3.10
CA ALA A 76 -10.22 11.72 1.65
C ALA A 76 -9.19 10.77 1.00
N ILE A 77 -7.94 10.79 1.50
CA ILE A 77 -6.88 9.89 1.03
C ILE A 77 -7.25 8.43 1.33
N ALA A 78 -7.79 8.13 2.52
CA ALA A 78 -8.17 6.79 2.93
C ALA A 78 -9.23 6.15 2.00
N VAL A 79 -10.10 6.96 1.41
CA VAL A 79 -11.12 6.50 0.45
C VAL A 79 -10.69 6.63 -1.02
N GLY A 80 -9.39 6.87 -1.27
CA GLY A 80 -8.80 6.80 -2.61
C GLY A 80 -8.71 8.13 -3.36
N LYS A 81 -8.93 9.29 -2.70
CA LYS A 81 -8.61 10.61 -3.28
C LYS A 81 -7.12 10.82 -3.13
N ASN A 82 -6.35 10.37 -4.12
CA ASN A 82 -4.89 10.33 -4.04
C ASN A 82 -4.23 11.49 -4.78
N ARG A 83 -4.94 12.25 -5.62
CA ARG A 83 -4.39 13.46 -6.26
C ARG A 83 -4.75 14.72 -5.51
N HIS A 84 -3.88 15.73 -5.57
CA HIS A 84 -4.12 17.02 -4.93
C HIS A 84 -5.49 17.62 -5.27
N SER A 85 -5.86 17.65 -6.56
CA SER A 85 -7.16 18.17 -7.01
C SER A 85 -8.33 17.37 -6.43
N GLU A 86 -8.22 16.04 -6.39
CA GLU A 86 -9.26 15.17 -5.84
C GLU A 86 -9.45 15.36 -4.33
N ILE A 87 -8.35 15.59 -3.61
CA ILE A 87 -8.37 15.88 -2.17
C ILE A 87 -9.03 17.24 -1.94
N VAL A 88 -8.61 18.28 -2.66
CA VAL A 88 -9.18 19.64 -2.59
C VAL A 88 -10.68 19.61 -2.84
N ASP A 89 -11.12 18.93 -3.90
CA ASP A 89 -12.54 18.80 -4.24
C ASP A 89 -13.32 18.06 -3.15
N SER A 90 -12.70 17.05 -2.51
CA SER A 90 -13.31 16.28 -1.43
C SER A 90 -13.47 17.05 -0.12
N VAL A 91 -12.64 18.08 0.13
CA VAL A 91 -12.65 18.86 1.38
C VAL A 91 -13.16 20.29 1.16
N THR A 92 -14.10 20.47 0.22
CA THR A 92 -14.81 21.73 -0.06
C THR A 92 -13.96 22.87 -0.61
N GLY A 93 -12.84 22.57 -1.27
CA GLY A 93 -12.05 23.58 -1.98
C GLY A 93 -11.16 24.44 -1.06
N ASP A 94 -10.83 23.95 0.14
CA ASP A 94 -10.02 24.71 1.08
C ASP A 94 -8.60 24.98 0.53
N ARG A 95 -8.22 26.26 0.48
CA ARG A 95 -6.89 26.70 0.01
C ARG A 95 -5.74 26.24 0.91
N GLN A 96 -6.04 25.75 2.12
CA GLN A 96 -5.05 25.28 3.09
C GLN A 96 -4.64 23.82 2.88
N VAL A 97 -5.28 23.06 1.99
CA VAL A 97 -4.98 21.64 1.75
C VAL A 97 -3.49 21.38 1.48
N SER A 98 -2.85 22.24 0.68
CA SER A 98 -1.41 22.10 0.40
C SER A 98 -0.56 22.19 1.68
N ARG A 99 -0.87 23.14 2.57
CA ARG A 99 -0.17 23.29 3.86
C ARG A 99 -0.42 22.08 4.75
N VAL A 100 -1.67 21.62 4.82
CA VAL A 100 -2.04 20.44 5.62
C VAL A 100 -1.33 19.18 5.11
N LEU A 101 -1.25 18.98 3.80
CA LEU A 101 -0.47 17.87 3.22
C LEU A 101 1.01 17.98 3.56
N ASP A 102 1.61 19.17 3.45
CA ASP A 102 3.00 19.41 3.82
C ASP A 102 3.23 19.12 5.33
N ASP A 103 2.29 19.46 6.21
CA ASP A 103 2.39 19.21 7.65
C ASP A 103 2.20 17.72 7.99
N LEU A 104 1.24 17.04 7.34
CA LEU A 104 1.03 15.59 7.46
C LEU A 104 2.22 14.78 6.91
N GLU A 105 2.90 15.27 5.87
CA GLU A 105 4.15 14.69 5.35
C GLU A 105 5.29 14.81 6.39
N LYS A 106 5.44 15.98 7.04
CA LYS A 106 6.46 16.19 8.08
C LYS A 106 6.31 15.23 9.26
N VAL A 107 5.08 14.96 9.69
CA VAL A 107 4.79 14.01 10.79
C VAL A 107 4.67 12.56 10.31
N ARG A 108 4.96 12.28 9.02
CA ARG A 108 4.97 10.94 8.41
C ARG A 108 3.64 10.20 8.48
N LEU A 109 2.52 10.94 8.48
CA LEU A 109 1.18 10.33 8.38
C LEU A 109 0.75 10.18 6.92
N VAL A 110 1.19 11.11 6.07
CA VAL A 110 1.00 11.07 4.63
C VAL A 110 2.36 10.96 3.95
N GLU A 111 2.41 10.20 2.87
CA GLU A 111 3.55 10.15 1.97
C GLU A 111 3.15 10.64 0.59
N ARG A 112 4.10 11.32 -0.04
CA ARG A 112 4.03 11.75 -1.41
C ARG A 112 4.71 10.73 -2.31
N VAL A 113 3.98 10.24 -3.31
CA VAL A 113 4.45 9.24 -4.27
C VAL A 113 4.47 9.89 -5.66
N VAL A 114 5.61 9.77 -6.34
CA VAL A 114 5.78 10.17 -7.74
C VAL A 114 6.22 8.96 -8.55
N PRO A 115 6.06 8.98 -9.89
CA PRO A 115 6.68 7.97 -10.74
C PRO A 115 8.18 7.89 -10.45
N VAL A 116 8.74 6.68 -10.39
CA VAL A 116 10.15 6.45 -10.03
C VAL A 116 11.15 7.18 -10.93
N THR A 117 10.71 7.53 -12.15
CA THR A 117 11.50 8.29 -13.13
C THR A 117 11.46 9.80 -12.92
N GLU A 118 10.82 10.30 -11.86
CA GLU A 118 10.77 11.73 -11.51
C GLU A 118 11.53 11.99 -10.21
N ASP A 119 12.11 13.19 -10.08
CA ASP A 119 12.71 13.64 -8.82
C ASP A 119 11.63 13.74 -7.72
N PRO A 120 11.75 12.99 -6.60
CA PRO A 120 10.81 13.06 -5.49
C PRO A 120 10.66 14.46 -4.86
N ARG A 121 11.64 15.34 -5.07
CA ARG A 121 11.60 16.74 -4.59
C ARG A 121 10.84 17.66 -5.54
N ALA A 122 10.67 17.27 -6.80
CA ALA A 122 9.93 18.07 -7.77
C ALA A 122 8.42 17.99 -7.51
N ARG A 123 7.74 19.14 -7.55
CA ARG A 123 6.28 19.19 -7.55
C ARG A 123 5.80 18.93 -8.98
N THR A 124 5.45 17.68 -9.26
CA THR A 124 4.96 17.28 -10.59
C THR A 124 3.45 17.15 -10.61
N GLY A 125 2.83 17.34 -11.77
CA GLY A 125 1.40 17.07 -11.97
C GLY A 125 1.04 15.59 -11.84
N ARG A 126 2.01 14.69 -11.65
CA ARG A 126 1.81 13.26 -11.46
C ARG A 126 1.79 12.83 -10.01
N THR A 127 2.17 13.71 -9.08
CA THR A 127 2.17 13.46 -7.64
C THR A 127 0.85 12.86 -7.11
N MET A 128 0.97 11.78 -6.36
CA MET A 128 -0.09 11.17 -5.56
C MET A 128 0.26 11.19 -4.07
N TYR A 129 -0.76 11.09 -3.21
CA TYR A 129 -0.66 11.04 -1.76
C TYR A 129 -1.26 9.74 -1.24
N ARG A 130 -0.60 9.14 -0.24
CA ARG A 130 -1.10 7.96 0.47
C ARG A 130 -0.89 8.12 1.97
N ILE A 131 -1.69 7.42 2.77
CA ILE A 131 -1.40 7.27 4.19
C ILE A 131 -0.20 6.34 4.35
N ALA A 132 0.78 6.75 5.14
CA ALA A 132 2.06 6.07 5.29
C ALA A 132 1.93 4.74 6.04
N ASP A 133 1.17 4.76 7.14
CA ASP A 133 0.96 3.62 8.03
C ASP A 133 -0.27 2.80 7.61
N ASN A 134 -0.10 1.49 7.44
CA ASN A 134 -1.20 0.62 7.01
C ASN A 134 -2.31 0.54 8.06
N TYR A 135 -1.99 0.61 9.35
CA TYR A 135 -3.00 0.54 10.40
C TYR A 135 -3.92 1.76 10.37
N LEU A 136 -3.35 2.96 10.31
CA LEU A 136 -4.12 4.19 10.18
C LEU A 136 -4.94 4.20 8.88
N ALA A 137 -4.36 3.71 7.77
CA ALA A 137 -5.07 3.60 6.51
C ALA A 137 -6.25 2.60 6.58
N PHE A 138 -6.07 1.47 7.26
CA PHE A 138 -7.12 0.48 7.53
C PHE A 138 -8.23 1.08 8.38
N TRP A 139 -7.86 1.76 9.48
CA TRP A 139 -8.81 2.39 10.38
C TRP A 139 -9.69 3.42 9.66
N LEU A 140 -9.08 4.38 8.98
CA LEU A 140 -9.80 5.47 8.31
C LEU A 140 -10.66 4.98 7.13
N SER A 141 -10.19 3.98 6.37
CA SER A 141 -10.91 3.51 5.18
C SER A 141 -12.07 2.55 5.49
N LEU A 142 -11.92 1.70 6.50
CA LEU A 142 -12.87 0.61 6.77
C LEU A 142 -13.64 0.75 8.09
N LEU A 143 -13.06 1.35 9.12
CA LEU A 143 -13.61 1.32 10.49
C LEU A 143 -14.18 2.65 10.98
N GLU A 144 -13.52 3.78 10.70
CA GLU A 144 -13.87 5.08 11.28
C GLU A 144 -15.36 5.40 11.14
N ARG A 145 -15.91 5.20 9.93
CA ARG A 145 -17.33 5.44 9.60
C ARG A 145 -18.33 4.60 10.40
N TYR A 146 -17.87 3.53 11.05
CA TYR A 146 -18.70 2.63 11.85
C TYR A 146 -18.51 2.82 13.37
N SER A 147 -17.66 3.74 13.82
CA SER A 147 -17.30 3.89 15.24
C SER A 147 -18.53 4.02 16.14
N GLY A 148 -19.50 4.87 15.76
CA GLY A 148 -20.74 5.03 16.52
C GLY A 148 -21.63 3.78 16.55
N GLU A 149 -21.63 2.96 15.50
CA GLU A 149 -22.37 1.69 15.47
C GLU A 149 -21.67 0.59 16.29
N ILE A 150 -20.33 0.59 16.32
CA ILE A 150 -19.55 -0.27 17.21
C ILE A 150 -19.91 0.03 18.67
N ASP A 151 -19.99 1.32 19.03
CA ASP A 151 -20.37 1.75 20.37
C ASP A 151 -21.80 1.36 20.77
N ARG A 152 -22.70 1.29 19.80
CA ARG A 152 -24.07 0.79 19.98
C ARG A 152 -24.17 -0.73 20.04
N GLY A 153 -23.04 -1.45 20.02
CA GLY A 153 -22.99 -2.91 20.16
C GLY A 153 -23.09 -3.69 18.85
N LEU A 154 -23.04 -3.03 17.69
CA LEU A 154 -23.05 -3.71 16.38
C LEU A 154 -21.68 -4.25 15.93
N GLY A 155 -20.69 -4.26 16.83
CA GLY A 155 -19.31 -4.66 16.58
C GLY A 155 -19.14 -5.99 15.85
N THR A 156 -19.88 -7.03 16.24
CA THR A 156 -19.84 -8.35 15.59
C THR A 156 -20.28 -8.30 14.13
N THR A 157 -21.32 -7.52 13.82
CA THR A 157 -21.81 -7.35 12.44
C THR A 157 -20.82 -6.54 11.61
N ILE A 158 -20.25 -5.49 12.21
CA ILE A 158 -19.26 -4.62 11.57
C ILE A 158 -17.97 -5.39 11.26
N ALA A 159 -17.49 -6.23 12.17
CA ALA A 159 -16.33 -7.10 11.92
C ALA A 159 -16.51 -7.96 10.66
N LYS A 160 -17.72 -8.53 10.46
CA LYS A 160 -18.05 -9.29 9.23
C LYS A 160 -18.06 -8.42 7.98
N LEU A 161 -18.58 -7.18 8.06
CA LEU A 161 -18.57 -6.24 6.94
C LEU A 161 -17.16 -5.80 6.56
N VAL A 162 -16.33 -5.50 7.56
CA VAL A 162 -14.91 -5.14 7.39
C VAL A 162 -14.14 -6.30 6.78
N HIS A 163 -14.35 -7.52 7.30
CA HIS A 163 -13.70 -8.72 6.78
C HIS A 163 -13.94 -8.93 5.28
N LYS A 164 -15.17 -8.68 4.79
CA LYS A 164 -15.51 -8.77 3.36
C LYS A 164 -14.80 -7.75 2.46
N ARG A 165 -14.27 -6.66 3.03
CA ARG A 165 -13.58 -5.59 2.30
C ARG A 165 -12.06 -5.65 2.42
N LEU A 166 -11.53 -6.68 3.11
CA LEU A 166 -10.10 -6.79 3.35
C LEU A 166 -9.31 -7.03 2.07
N ASP A 167 -9.82 -7.83 1.13
CA ASP A 167 -9.10 -8.07 -0.13
C ASP A 167 -8.95 -6.78 -0.96
N ASP A 168 -9.98 -5.94 -1.03
CA ASP A 168 -9.91 -4.62 -1.68
C ASP A 168 -8.90 -3.69 -0.97
N HIS A 169 -8.90 -3.73 0.37
CA HIS A 169 -7.95 -2.95 1.17
C HIS A 169 -6.51 -3.41 0.93
N MET A 170 -6.29 -4.72 0.74
CA MET A 170 -4.96 -5.29 0.63
C MET A 170 -4.21 -4.93 -0.65
N GLY A 171 -4.89 -4.68 -1.77
CA GLY A 171 -4.25 -4.43 -3.08
C GLY A 171 -3.08 -3.44 -3.03
N PRO A 172 -3.32 -2.15 -2.72
CA PRO A 172 -2.26 -1.14 -2.66
C PRO A 172 -1.16 -1.42 -1.61
N ARG A 173 -1.53 -2.08 -0.50
CA ARG A 173 -0.56 -2.41 0.58
C ARG A 173 0.36 -3.54 0.13
N TYR A 174 -0.20 -4.52 -0.57
CA TYR A 174 0.56 -5.63 -1.10
C TYR A 174 1.50 -5.20 -2.23
N GLU A 175 1.10 -4.23 -3.07
CA GLU A 175 1.99 -3.60 -4.05
C GLU A 175 3.20 -2.92 -3.38
N GLU A 176 3.03 -2.27 -2.23
CA GLU A 176 4.16 -1.69 -1.49
C GLU A 176 5.05 -2.76 -0.85
N ALA A 177 4.46 -3.85 -0.35
CA ALA A 177 5.23 -4.99 0.13
C ALA A 177 6.04 -5.65 -1.00
N PHE A 178 5.44 -5.77 -2.20
CA PHE A 178 6.09 -6.23 -3.41
C PHE A 178 7.28 -5.35 -3.81
N ARG A 179 7.09 -4.02 -3.91
CA ARG A 179 8.20 -3.07 -4.14
C ARG A 179 9.29 -3.17 -3.07
N SER A 180 8.91 -3.33 -1.80
CA SER A 180 9.86 -3.50 -0.70
C SER A 180 10.66 -4.80 -0.80
N HIS A 181 10.06 -5.88 -1.32
CA HIS A 181 10.79 -7.10 -1.62
C HIS A 181 11.77 -6.92 -2.79
N LEU A 182 11.35 -6.24 -3.86
CA LEU A 182 12.25 -5.93 -4.98
C LEU A 182 13.45 -5.06 -4.56
N ARG A 183 13.27 -4.12 -3.62
CA ARG A 183 14.39 -3.38 -3.01
C ARG A 183 15.37 -4.30 -2.28
N ARG A 184 14.88 -5.35 -1.60
CA ARG A 184 15.75 -6.35 -0.95
C ARG A 184 16.52 -7.18 -1.97
N LEU A 185 15.87 -7.60 -3.06
CA LEU A 185 16.52 -8.30 -4.17
C LEU A 185 17.59 -7.41 -4.83
N ALA A 186 17.27 -6.14 -5.07
CA ALA A 186 18.24 -5.16 -5.58
C ALA A 186 19.47 -5.03 -4.68
N ALA A 187 19.28 -4.90 -3.37
CA ALA A 187 20.37 -4.86 -2.40
C ALA A 187 21.19 -6.16 -2.34
N ALA A 188 20.61 -7.29 -2.80
CA ALA A 188 21.29 -8.57 -2.92
C ALA A 188 21.96 -8.78 -4.30
N GLY A 189 21.95 -7.78 -5.20
CA GLY A 189 22.58 -7.84 -6.52
C GLY A 189 21.74 -8.51 -7.61
N GLU A 190 20.49 -8.85 -7.34
CA GLU A 190 19.62 -9.61 -8.27
C GLU A 190 19.20 -8.82 -9.53
N PHE A 191 19.47 -7.52 -9.57
CA PHE A 191 19.22 -6.64 -10.72
C PHE A 191 20.48 -5.92 -11.19
N GLY A 192 21.66 -6.40 -10.78
CA GLY A 192 22.95 -5.73 -10.97
C GLY A 192 23.33 -4.82 -9.80
N ASP A 193 24.57 -4.31 -9.84
CA ASP A 193 25.20 -3.60 -8.72
C ASP A 193 24.89 -2.09 -8.68
N GLU A 194 24.21 -1.56 -9.70
CA GLU A 194 23.99 -0.12 -9.89
C GLU A 194 22.51 0.28 -9.78
N VAL A 195 21.69 -0.48 -9.04
CA VAL A 195 20.28 -0.13 -8.84
C VAL A 195 20.16 1.20 -8.09
N ALA A 196 19.60 2.20 -8.77
CA ALA A 196 19.41 3.55 -8.26
C ALA A 196 18.07 3.70 -7.52
N ALA A 197 17.00 3.09 -8.03
CA ALA A 197 15.66 3.25 -7.46
C ALA A 197 14.72 2.08 -7.77
N VAL A 198 13.77 1.85 -6.86
CA VAL A 198 12.62 0.96 -7.07
C VAL A 198 11.34 1.68 -6.65
N GLY A 199 10.42 1.84 -7.59
CA GLY A 199 9.17 2.56 -7.34
C GLY A 199 8.12 2.34 -8.42
N PRO A 200 6.89 2.83 -8.19
CA PRO A 200 5.81 2.75 -9.17
C PRO A 200 6.05 3.71 -10.35
N PHE A 201 5.34 3.50 -11.46
CA PHE A 201 5.34 4.43 -12.59
C PHE A 201 3.93 4.59 -13.14
N TRP A 202 3.56 5.83 -13.48
CA TRP A 202 2.35 6.11 -14.22
C TRP A 202 2.49 7.31 -15.15
N THR A 203 1.65 7.33 -16.18
CA THR A 203 1.48 8.48 -17.08
C THR A 203 0.28 9.34 -16.66
N ARG A 204 0.24 10.59 -17.12
CA ARG A 204 -0.94 11.47 -17.02
C ARG A 204 -1.35 11.90 -18.42
N GLY A 205 -2.64 11.91 -18.72
CA GLY A 205 -3.16 12.23 -20.05
C GLY A 205 -3.57 10.97 -20.81
N GLY A 206 -3.30 10.93 -22.12
CA GLY A 206 -3.79 9.97 -23.13
C GLY A 206 -3.92 8.50 -22.68
N SER A 207 -3.02 7.62 -23.13
CA SER A 207 -3.03 6.23 -22.65
C SER A 207 -2.57 6.20 -21.20
N GLN A 208 -3.50 5.94 -20.28
CA GLN A 208 -3.19 5.78 -18.86
C GLN A 208 -2.45 4.46 -18.67
N VAL A 209 -1.14 4.57 -18.49
CA VAL A 209 -0.25 3.46 -18.19
C VAL A 209 0.09 3.51 -16.72
N GLU A 210 0.05 2.35 -16.08
CA GLU A 210 0.48 2.14 -14.70
C GLU A 210 1.35 0.87 -14.67
N ILE A 211 2.43 0.96 -13.90
CA ILE A 211 3.34 -0.14 -13.62
C ILE A 211 3.61 -0.12 -12.12
N ASP A 212 3.26 -1.20 -11.43
CA ASP A 212 3.28 -1.27 -9.96
C ASP A 212 4.72 -1.16 -9.40
N ALA A 213 5.70 -1.67 -10.15
CA ALA A 213 7.11 -1.54 -9.80
C ALA A 213 8.01 -1.42 -11.04
N VAL A 214 8.99 -0.53 -10.97
CA VAL A 214 10.05 -0.35 -11.95
C VAL A 214 11.37 -0.27 -11.19
N VAL A 215 12.37 -1.02 -11.65
CA VAL A 215 13.73 -1.01 -11.12
C VAL A 215 14.61 -0.21 -12.09
N LEU A 216 15.11 0.93 -11.63
CA LEU A 216 16.03 1.79 -12.37
C LEU A 216 17.47 1.49 -11.97
N SER A 217 18.36 1.37 -12.94
CA SER A 217 19.78 1.07 -12.73
C SER A 217 20.68 1.94 -13.62
N GLY A 218 21.88 2.23 -13.13
CA GLY A 218 22.96 2.89 -13.87
C GLY A 218 22.81 4.42 -13.99
N ILE A 219 23.78 5.03 -14.69
CA ILE A 219 23.82 6.46 -15.00
C ILE A 219 24.15 6.62 -16.51
N PRO A 220 23.21 7.07 -17.36
CA PRO A 220 21.83 7.44 -17.03
C PRO A 220 20.99 6.27 -16.53
N GLU A 221 19.99 6.56 -15.68
CA GLU A 221 19.04 5.56 -15.19
C GLU A 221 18.25 4.92 -16.35
N MET A 222 18.27 3.59 -16.38
CA MET A 222 17.52 2.75 -17.32
C MET A 222 16.63 1.79 -16.53
N ALA A 223 15.38 1.58 -16.97
CA ALA A 223 14.55 0.52 -16.41
C ALA A 223 15.08 -0.85 -16.82
N VAL A 224 15.57 -1.63 -15.85
CA VAL A 224 16.11 -2.99 -16.02
C VAL A 224 15.10 -4.07 -15.63
N ALA A 225 14.09 -3.72 -14.82
CA ALA A 225 12.98 -4.60 -14.50
C ALA A 225 11.67 -3.81 -14.38
N VAL A 226 10.56 -4.46 -14.72
CA VAL A 226 9.20 -3.94 -14.56
C VAL A 226 8.32 -5.02 -13.93
N GLY A 227 7.36 -4.62 -13.11
CA GLY A 227 6.56 -5.55 -12.33
C GLY A 227 5.10 -5.15 -12.21
N GLU A 228 4.23 -6.16 -12.24
CA GLU A 228 2.79 -6.07 -11.95
C GLU A 228 2.48 -7.01 -10.79
N CYS A 229 1.73 -6.54 -9.81
CA CYS A 229 1.37 -7.27 -8.60
C CYS A 229 -0.15 -7.34 -8.44
N LYS A 230 -0.67 -8.50 -8.03
CA LYS A 230 -2.08 -8.68 -7.73
C LYS A 230 -2.26 -9.40 -6.39
N TRP A 231 -3.12 -8.84 -5.54
CA TRP A 231 -3.63 -9.53 -4.35
C TRP A 231 -4.73 -10.52 -4.75
N GLN A 232 -4.33 -11.58 -5.46
CA GLN A 232 -5.19 -12.67 -5.90
C GLN A 232 -4.51 -13.99 -5.60
N GLN A 233 -5.25 -15.01 -5.15
CA GLN A 233 -4.68 -16.32 -4.82
C GLN A 233 -3.81 -16.86 -5.96
N ARG A 234 -4.36 -16.85 -7.17
CA ARG A 234 -3.68 -17.33 -8.37
C ARG A 234 -3.77 -16.29 -9.46
N VAL A 235 -2.65 -16.05 -10.13
CA VAL A 235 -2.53 -15.09 -11.23
C VAL A 235 -1.98 -15.80 -12.45
N ASN A 236 -2.62 -15.63 -13.60
CA ASN A 236 -2.10 -16.10 -14.87
C ASN A 236 -1.14 -15.05 -15.46
N ALA A 237 0.12 -15.44 -15.65
CA ALA A 237 1.16 -14.54 -16.13
C ALA A 237 1.06 -14.22 -17.62
N ALA A 238 0.48 -15.09 -18.46
CA ALA A 238 0.52 -14.94 -19.91
C ALA A 238 -0.12 -13.63 -20.41
N SER A 239 -1.28 -13.25 -19.85
CA SER A 239 -1.98 -12.01 -20.22
C SER A 239 -1.31 -10.77 -19.63
N LEU A 240 -0.87 -10.86 -18.36
CA LEU A 240 -0.19 -9.76 -17.69
C LEU A 240 1.18 -9.45 -18.30
N ARG A 241 1.92 -10.47 -18.74
CA ARG A 241 3.21 -10.30 -19.42
C ARG A 241 3.07 -9.42 -20.66
N THR A 242 2.10 -9.70 -21.52
CA THR A 242 1.85 -8.92 -22.73
C THR A 242 1.50 -7.47 -22.40
N LYS A 243 0.62 -7.26 -21.42
CA LYS A 243 0.26 -5.91 -20.95
C LYS A 243 1.47 -5.16 -20.38
N LEU A 244 2.28 -5.83 -19.56
CA LEU A 244 3.43 -5.23 -18.89
C LEU A 244 4.52 -4.82 -19.88
N VAL A 245 4.76 -5.63 -20.92
CA VAL A 245 5.67 -5.29 -22.03
C VAL A 245 5.17 -4.05 -22.78
N GLU A 246 3.87 -3.97 -23.06
CA GLU A 246 3.28 -2.80 -23.72
C GLU A 246 3.41 -1.55 -22.83
N ASN A 247 3.09 -1.66 -21.54
CA ASN A 247 3.21 -0.57 -20.58
C ASN A 247 4.65 -0.07 -20.44
N ALA A 248 5.64 -0.97 -20.47
CA ALA A 248 7.05 -0.61 -20.39
C ALA A 248 7.51 0.33 -21.52
N ARG A 249 6.82 0.34 -22.68
CA ARG A 249 7.10 1.28 -23.78
C ARG A 249 6.81 2.73 -23.43
N ALA A 250 6.03 3.00 -22.39
CA ALA A 250 5.77 4.35 -21.90
C ALA A 250 6.89 4.88 -20.99
N LEU A 251 7.86 4.04 -20.59
CA LEU A 251 9.00 4.49 -19.79
C LEU A 251 9.95 5.34 -20.64
N PRO A 252 10.49 6.45 -20.11
CA PRO A 252 11.44 7.30 -20.85
C PRO A 252 12.69 6.54 -21.33
N ARG A 253 13.13 5.56 -20.54
CA ARG A 253 14.35 4.77 -20.75
C ARG A 253 14.15 3.36 -20.20
N VAL A 254 14.24 2.36 -21.07
CA VAL A 254 14.10 0.94 -20.73
C VAL A 254 15.08 0.13 -21.58
N VAL A 255 15.65 -0.93 -20.99
CA VAL A 255 16.52 -1.85 -21.75
C VAL A 255 15.68 -2.65 -22.77
N THR A 256 16.33 -3.25 -23.77
CA THR A 256 15.63 -4.00 -24.83
C THR A 256 14.80 -5.16 -24.27
N GLU A 257 15.33 -5.86 -23.26
CA GLU A 257 14.69 -7.00 -22.61
C GLU A 257 14.71 -6.80 -21.09
N PRO A 258 13.75 -6.03 -20.52
CA PRO A 258 13.68 -5.85 -19.09
C PRO A 258 13.20 -7.14 -18.42
N ILE A 259 13.66 -7.39 -17.19
CA ILE A 259 13.14 -8.49 -16.37
C ILE A 259 11.67 -8.20 -16.06
N LEU A 260 10.79 -9.11 -16.45
CA LEU A 260 9.36 -9.03 -16.18
C LEU A 260 9.05 -9.76 -14.88
N ILE A 261 8.39 -9.08 -13.95
CA ILE A 261 8.09 -9.63 -12.62
C ILE A 261 6.58 -9.64 -12.40
N ILE A 262 6.04 -10.79 -11.98
CA ILE A 262 4.61 -10.92 -11.70
C ILE A 262 4.41 -11.36 -10.25
N GLY A 263 3.65 -10.56 -9.51
CA GLY A 263 3.28 -10.77 -8.13
C GLY A 263 1.89 -11.40 -7.98
N ALA A 264 1.77 -12.44 -7.17
CA ALA A 264 0.48 -13.02 -6.75
C ALA A 264 0.44 -13.20 -5.23
N ARG A 265 -0.73 -13.53 -4.67
CA ARG A 265 -0.85 -13.90 -3.25
C ARG A 265 -0.22 -15.27 -2.99
N GLU A 266 -0.67 -16.32 -3.68
CA GLU A 266 -0.21 -17.70 -3.46
C GLU A 266 0.61 -18.25 -4.63
N ALA A 267 0.16 -18.06 -5.87
CA ALA A 267 0.81 -18.66 -7.03
C ALA A 267 0.66 -17.84 -8.31
N VAL A 268 1.73 -17.84 -9.10
CA VAL A 268 1.73 -17.38 -10.49
C VAL A 268 1.75 -18.63 -11.37
N VAL A 269 0.83 -18.72 -12.34
CA VAL A 269 0.75 -19.82 -13.32
C VAL A 269 1.08 -19.31 -14.71
N ASP A 270 1.49 -20.20 -15.61
CA ASP A 270 1.94 -19.87 -16.97
C ASP A 270 3.08 -18.84 -16.98
N SER A 271 4.03 -19.00 -16.05
CA SER A 271 5.07 -18.04 -15.71
C SER A 271 6.29 -18.04 -16.63
N ASP A 272 6.19 -18.64 -17.82
CA ASP A 272 7.31 -18.70 -18.76
C ASP A 272 7.75 -17.27 -19.15
N GLY A 273 9.04 -16.98 -18.99
CA GLY A 273 9.61 -15.67 -19.30
C GLY A 273 9.26 -14.57 -18.30
N VAL A 274 8.76 -14.89 -17.11
CA VAL A 274 8.60 -13.93 -16.00
C VAL A 274 9.20 -14.46 -14.70
N ARG A 275 9.70 -13.56 -13.86
CA ARG A 275 10.06 -13.85 -12.47
C ARG A 275 8.79 -13.79 -11.61
N SER A 276 8.46 -14.90 -10.97
CA SER A 276 7.29 -14.98 -10.08
C SER A 276 7.64 -14.56 -8.67
N VAL A 277 6.75 -13.80 -8.02
CA VAL A 277 6.87 -13.41 -6.61
C VAL A 277 5.52 -13.64 -5.93
N THR A 278 5.55 -14.24 -4.75
CA THR A 278 4.36 -14.59 -3.96
C THR A 278 4.48 -14.06 -2.54
N ALA A 279 3.42 -14.21 -1.74
CA ALA A 279 3.50 -13.85 -0.33
C ALA A 279 4.55 -14.70 0.39
N GLY A 280 4.81 -15.93 -0.08
CA GLY A 280 5.88 -16.80 0.38
C GLY A 280 7.27 -16.18 0.22
N ASP A 281 7.52 -15.44 -0.85
CA ASP A 281 8.82 -14.78 -1.08
C ASP A 281 8.95 -13.48 -0.28
N ILE A 282 7.84 -12.76 -0.11
CA ILE A 282 7.82 -11.44 0.54
C ILE A 282 7.80 -11.56 2.07
N PHE A 283 7.02 -12.51 2.58
CA PHE A 283 6.71 -12.72 4.00
C PHE A 283 7.15 -14.10 4.50
N GLY A 284 7.95 -14.83 3.74
CA GLY A 284 8.56 -16.12 4.10
C GLY A 284 9.46 -16.06 5.31
#